data_AF-A0A1J5GZG6-F1
#
_entry.id   AF-A0A1J5GZG6-F1
#
_cell.length_a   1.000
_cell.length_b   1.000
_cell.length_c   1.000
_cell.angle_alpha   90.00
_cell.angle_beta   90.00
_cell.angle_gamma   90.00
#
_symmetry.space_group_name_H-M   'P 1'
#
loop_
_entity.id
_entity.type
_entity.pdbx_description
1 polymer ?
#
loop_
_entity_poly.entity_id
_entity_poly.type
_entity_poly.pdbx_seq_one_letter_code
_entity_poly.pdbx_strand_id
1 'polypeptide(L)'
;MVRVKRGKAAHKRRKHLLKYAKGFRWGRKSKYRAAKVALMHAWEYAYRDRKSKKREFRKLWQIQINAACREKGISYSKFINGLKKNKIELDRKILANLVQNHPEIFEKIVEKVKT
;
A
#
# COMPACT_ATOMS: atom_id res chain seq x y z
N MET A 1 30.50 -14.71 -42.90
CA MET A 1 30.02 -14.42 -41.52
C MET A 1 29.73 -15.76 -40.81
N VAL A 2 30.12 -15.93 -39.54
CA VAL A 2 30.08 -17.24 -38.85
C VAL A 2 28.71 -17.51 -38.20
N ARG A 3 28.18 -18.74 -38.32
CA ARG A 3 26.88 -19.13 -37.75
C ARG A 3 26.99 -19.42 -36.25
N VAL A 4 26.35 -18.58 -35.41
CA VAL A 4 26.29 -18.79 -33.95
C VAL A 4 25.00 -19.49 -33.52
N LYS A 5 25.11 -20.63 -32.82
CA LYS A 5 23.94 -21.39 -32.30
C LYS A 5 23.35 -20.75 -31.04
N ARG A 6 22.02 -20.67 -30.93
CA ARG A 6 21.30 -19.96 -29.84
C ARG A 6 20.67 -20.84 -28.74
N GLY A 7 20.79 -22.17 -28.81
CA GLY A 7 20.04 -23.11 -27.95
C GLY A 7 20.22 -22.88 -26.45
N LYS A 8 21.46 -22.86 -25.95
CA LYS A 8 21.76 -22.66 -24.52
C LYS A 8 21.25 -21.30 -24.00
N ALA A 9 21.46 -20.23 -24.77
CA ALA A 9 21.01 -18.88 -24.42
C ALA A 9 19.48 -18.78 -24.34
N ALA A 10 18.76 -19.39 -25.30
CA ALA A 10 17.30 -19.41 -25.30
C ALA A 10 16.74 -20.18 -24.09
N HIS A 11 17.35 -21.31 -23.73
CA HIS A 11 16.94 -22.09 -22.56
C HIS A 11 17.17 -21.31 -21.25
N LYS A 12 18.33 -20.67 -21.09
CA LYS A 12 18.65 -19.83 -19.91
C LYS A 12 17.62 -18.71 -19.73
N ARG A 13 17.27 -18.00 -20.79
CA ARG A 13 16.25 -16.94 -20.77
C ARG A 13 14.87 -17.46 -20.37
N ARG A 14 14.45 -18.62 -20.90
CA ARG A 14 13.17 -19.26 -20.54
C ARG A 14 13.13 -19.62 -19.05
N LYS A 15 14.17 -20.29 -18.54
CA LYS A 15 14.27 -20.70 -17.13
C LYS A 15 14.27 -19.49 -16.19
N HIS A 16 14.98 -18.42 -16.55
CA HIS A 16 14.99 -17.17 -15.80
C HIS A 16 13.59 -16.59 -15.68
N LEU A 17 12.85 -16.44 -16.78
CA LEU A 17 11.50 -15.87 -16.78
C LEU A 17 10.51 -16.73 -15.99
N LEU A 18 10.55 -18.05 -16.15
CA LEU A 18 9.67 -18.97 -15.39
C LEU A 18 9.95 -18.96 -13.89
N LYS A 19 11.17 -18.57 -13.45
CA LYS A 19 11.48 -18.41 -12.03
C LYS A 19 10.62 -17.31 -11.38
N TYR A 20 10.33 -16.22 -12.09
CA TYR A 20 9.46 -15.13 -11.61
C TYR A 20 7.98 -15.46 -11.70
N ALA A 21 7.58 -16.29 -12.66
CA ALA A 21 6.17 -16.68 -12.86
C ALA A 21 5.71 -17.84 -11.94
N LYS A 22 6.54 -18.25 -10.97
CA LYS A 22 6.16 -19.27 -9.98
C LYS A 22 4.94 -18.79 -9.18
N GLY A 23 4.02 -19.72 -8.91
CA GLY A 23 2.75 -19.41 -8.22
C GLY A 23 1.63 -18.91 -9.14
N PHE A 24 1.90 -18.58 -10.40
CA PHE A 24 0.84 -18.18 -11.32
C PHE A 24 -0.06 -19.37 -11.69
N ARG A 25 -1.36 -19.09 -11.87
CA ARG A 25 -2.36 -20.12 -12.15
C ARG A 25 -2.21 -20.70 -13.56
N TRP A 26 -2.54 -21.98 -13.73
CA TRP A 26 -2.60 -22.67 -15.03
C TRP A 26 -1.28 -22.66 -15.80
N GLY A 27 -1.34 -22.54 -17.13
CA GLY A 27 -0.17 -22.50 -17.99
C GLY A 27 0.71 -21.26 -17.83
N ARG A 28 0.33 -20.27 -17.01
CA ARG A 28 1.14 -19.05 -16.82
C ARG A 28 2.41 -19.30 -15.99
N LYS A 29 2.46 -20.39 -15.20
CA LYS A 29 3.68 -20.81 -14.48
C LYS A 29 4.63 -21.68 -15.30
N SER A 30 4.18 -22.26 -16.43
CA SER A 30 4.93 -23.28 -17.18
C SER A 30 5.20 -22.89 -18.65
N LYS A 31 4.25 -22.27 -19.35
CA LYS A 31 4.36 -21.89 -20.76
C LYS A 31 5.03 -20.51 -20.88
N TYR A 32 6.19 -20.44 -21.54
CA TYR A 32 6.98 -19.20 -21.66
C TYR A 32 6.20 -18.00 -22.21
N ARG A 33 5.41 -18.18 -23.27
CA ARG A 33 4.64 -17.08 -23.89
C ARG A 33 3.60 -16.53 -22.91
N ALA A 34 2.83 -17.41 -22.26
CA ALA A 34 1.83 -17.03 -21.28
C ALA A 34 2.46 -16.38 -20.03
N ALA A 35 3.59 -16.93 -19.56
CA ALA A 35 4.35 -16.40 -18.43
C ALA A 35 4.86 -14.97 -18.71
N LYS A 36 5.39 -14.73 -19.92
CA LYS A 36 5.89 -13.41 -20.31
C LYS A 36 4.80 -12.35 -20.25
N VAL A 37 3.64 -12.62 -20.85
CA VAL A 37 2.51 -11.68 -20.85
C VAL A 37 2.02 -11.44 -19.42
N ALA A 38 1.87 -12.50 -18.62
CA ALA A 38 1.43 -12.38 -17.23
C ALA A 38 2.39 -11.54 -16.38
N LEU A 39 3.71 -11.73 -16.54
CA LEU A 39 4.71 -10.98 -15.79
C LEU A 39 4.73 -9.50 -16.16
N MET A 40 4.54 -9.16 -17.44
CA MET A 40 4.46 -7.76 -17.86
C MET A 40 3.34 -7.02 -17.13
N HIS A 41 2.13 -7.59 -17.11
CA HIS A 41 1.00 -7.01 -16.37
C HIS A 41 1.24 -6.99 -14.86
N ALA A 42 1.81 -8.06 -14.30
CA ALA A 42 2.11 -8.12 -12.87
C ALA A 42 3.08 -7.02 -12.43
N TRP A 43 4.11 -6.72 -13.23
CA TRP A 43 5.08 -5.67 -12.92
C TRP A 43 4.49 -4.27 -13.07
N GLU A 44 3.63 -4.06 -14.07
CA GLU A 44 2.89 -2.82 -14.23
C GLU A 44 1.98 -2.55 -13.01
N TYR A 45 1.19 -3.56 -12.61
CA TYR A 45 0.35 -3.47 -11.41
C TYR A 45 1.18 -3.26 -10.15
N ALA A 46 2.30 -3.97 -9.98
CA ALA A 46 3.18 -3.75 -8.83
C ALA A 46 3.68 -2.30 -8.75
N TYR A 47 4.05 -1.68 -9.88
CA TYR A 47 4.47 -0.28 -9.89
C TYR A 47 3.32 0.67 -9.51
N ARG A 48 2.14 0.49 -10.12
CA ARG A 48 0.93 1.26 -9.83
C ARG A 48 0.53 1.12 -8.36
N ASP A 49 0.49 -0.11 -7.87
CA ASP A 49 -0.05 -0.45 -6.55
C ASP A 49 0.89 -0.02 -5.42
N ARG A 50 2.20 0.12 -5.65
CA ARG A 50 3.09 0.82 -4.69
C ARG A 50 2.65 2.26 -4.43
N LYS A 51 2.12 2.96 -5.43
CA LYS A 51 1.57 4.32 -5.27
C LYS A 51 0.16 4.27 -4.66
N SER A 52 -0.68 3.32 -5.07
CA SER A 52 -2.03 3.14 -4.52
C SER A 52 -2.03 2.75 -3.04
N LYS A 53 -1.15 1.84 -2.62
CA LYS A 53 -0.99 1.40 -1.22
C LYS A 53 -0.84 2.59 -0.27
N LYS A 54 -0.03 3.58 -0.62
CA LYS A 54 0.14 4.81 0.20
C LYS A 54 -1.18 5.57 0.40
N ARG A 55 -2.02 5.62 -0.65
CA ARG A 55 -3.33 6.29 -0.62
C ARG A 55 -4.36 5.47 0.16
N GLU A 56 -4.37 4.15 -0.01
CA GLU A 56 -5.26 3.23 0.69
C GLU A 56 -5.03 3.26 2.20
N PHE A 57 -3.77 3.18 2.66
CA PHE A 57 -3.45 3.30 4.09
C PHE A 57 -3.86 4.66 4.64
N ARG A 58 -3.64 5.75 3.89
CA ARG A 58 -4.09 7.08 4.31
C ARG A 58 -5.61 7.15 4.45
N LYS A 59 -6.38 6.54 3.54
CA LYS A 59 -7.84 6.45 3.64
C LYS A 59 -8.26 5.65 4.87
N LEU A 60 -7.61 4.51 5.11
CA LEU A 60 -7.88 3.68 6.29
C LEU A 60 -7.69 4.47 7.60
N TRP A 61 -6.57 5.17 7.74
CA TRP A 61 -6.30 6.00 8.91
C TRP A 61 -7.34 7.10 9.10
N GLN A 62 -7.81 7.72 8.02
CA GLN A 62 -8.90 8.71 8.10
C GLN A 62 -10.20 8.10 8.62
N ILE A 63 -10.55 6.89 8.17
CA ILE A 63 -11.75 6.18 8.62
C ILE A 63 -11.64 5.86 10.11
N GLN A 64 -10.51 5.32 10.55
CA GLN A 64 -10.26 4.98 11.95
C GLN A 64 -10.31 6.20 12.87
N ILE A 65 -9.64 7.29 12.48
CA ILE A 65 -9.66 8.54 13.26
C ILE A 65 -11.08 9.13 13.26
N ASN A 66 -11.79 9.10 12.13
CA ASN A 66 -13.15 9.63 12.06
C ASN A 66 -14.13 8.87 12.96
N ALA A 67 -13.99 7.54 13.07
CA ALA A 67 -14.78 6.74 14.00
C ALA A 67 -14.55 7.19 15.45
N ALA A 68 -13.29 7.25 15.88
CA ALA A 68 -12.94 7.68 17.25
C ALA A 68 -13.31 9.14 17.55
N CYS A 69 -13.19 10.04 16.57
CA CYS A 69 -13.62 11.42 16.70
C CYS A 69 -15.14 11.52 16.89
N ARG A 70 -15.92 10.71 16.16
CA ARG A 70 -17.39 10.69 16.25
C ARG A 70 -17.88 10.22 17.60
N GLU A 71 -17.24 9.20 18.19
CA GLU A 71 -17.54 8.77 19.57
C GLU A 71 -17.36 9.93 20.57
N LYS A 72 -16.40 10.81 20.33
CA LYS A 72 -16.14 12.01 21.14
C LYS A 72 -16.93 13.25 20.70
N GLY A 73 -17.90 13.10 19.79
CA GLY A 73 -18.80 14.17 19.35
C GLY A 73 -18.19 15.21 18.41
N ILE A 74 -17.01 14.96 17.82
CA ILE A 74 -16.35 15.87 16.87
C ILE A 74 -16.25 15.22 15.48
N SER A 75 -16.42 16.02 14.41
CA SER A 75 -16.17 15.52 13.05
C SER A 75 -14.67 15.53 12.74
N TYR A 76 -14.22 14.57 11.91
CA TYR A 76 -12.81 14.49 11.48
C TYR A 76 -12.28 15.83 10.92
N SER A 77 -13.07 16.54 10.11
CA SER A 77 -12.65 17.84 9.53
C SER A 77 -12.42 18.90 10.60
N LYS A 78 -13.29 18.98 11.61
CA LYS A 78 -13.13 19.90 12.75
C LYS A 78 -11.89 19.52 13.58
N PHE A 79 -11.69 18.23 13.83
CA PHE A 79 -10.52 17.72 14.54
C PHE A 79 -9.20 18.07 13.83
N ILE A 80 -9.08 17.83 12.52
CA ILE A 80 -7.87 18.19 11.76
C ILE A 80 -7.64 19.71 11.74
N ASN A 81 -8.71 20.51 11.67
CA ASN A 81 -8.60 21.96 11.73
C ASN A 81 -8.05 22.42 13.09
N GLY A 82 -8.60 21.89 14.20
CA GLY A 82 -8.14 22.25 15.54
C GLY A 82 -6.72 21.73 15.85
N LEU A 83 -6.30 20.58 15.30
CA LEU A 83 -4.89 20.15 15.37
C LEU A 83 -3.95 21.18 14.72
N LYS A 84 -4.33 21.70 13.54
CA LYS A 84 -3.54 22.70 12.83
C LYS A 84 -3.47 24.03 13.59
N LYS A 85 -4.59 24.48 14.16
CA LYS A 85 -4.65 25.70 15.00
C LYS A 85 -3.76 25.58 16.23
N ASN A 86 -3.75 24.41 16.86
CA ASN A 86 -2.92 24.11 18.04
C ASN A 86 -1.46 23.74 17.70
N LYS A 87 -1.03 23.84 16.43
CA LYS A 87 0.31 23.50 15.94
C LYS A 87 0.77 22.07 16.28
N ILE A 88 -0.17 21.12 16.32
CA ILE A 88 0.12 19.70 16.56
C ILE A 88 0.38 19.02 15.22
N GLU A 89 1.65 18.76 14.90
CA GLU A 89 2.10 18.17 13.63
C GLU A 89 2.12 16.63 13.65
N LEU A 90 1.09 16.00 14.25
CA LEU A 90 1.00 14.54 14.31
C LEU A 90 0.49 13.95 12.99
N ASP A 91 1.21 12.94 12.51
CA ASP A 91 0.83 12.19 11.34
C ASP A 91 -0.41 11.31 11.58
N ARG A 92 -1.21 11.15 10.53
CA ARG A 92 -2.42 10.30 10.55
C ARG A 92 -2.12 8.84 10.87
N LYS A 93 -0.93 8.36 10.49
CA LYS A 93 -0.46 7.02 10.83
C LYS A 93 -0.34 6.85 12.36
N ILE A 94 0.28 7.84 13.01
CA ILE A 94 0.51 7.82 14.46
C ILE A 94 -0.83 8.01 15.18
N LEU A 95 -1.66 8.95 14.74
CA LEU A 95 -3.00 9.16 15.30
C LEU A 95 -3.86 7.90 15.23
N ALA A 96 -3.87 7.20 14.08
CA ALA A 96 -4.61 5.95 13.95
C ALA A 96 -4.05 4.83 14.85
N ASN A 97 -2.73 4.78 15.07
CA ASN A 97 -2.13 3.84 15.98
C ASN A 97 -2.48 4.14 17.45
N LEU A 98 -2.48 5.43 17.84
CA LEU A 98 -2.87 5.88 19.17
C LEU A 98 -4.34 5.53 19.46
N VAL A 99 -5.23 5.71 18.48
CA VAL A 99 -6.64 5.30 18.62
C VAL A 99 -6.77 3.82 18.98
N GLN A 100 -5.96 2.94 18.38
CA GLN A 100 -6.06 1.50 18.61
C GLN A 100 -5.37 1.04 19.90
N ASN A 101 -4.18 1.56 20.18
CA ASN A 101 -3.33 1.05 21.26
C ASN A 101 -3.46 1.86 22.56
N HIS A 102 -3.78 3.15 22.47
CA HIS A 102 -3.77 4.08 23.60
C HIS A 102 -4.93 5.09 23.50
N PRO A 103 -6.20 4.64 23.68
CA PRO A 103 -7.38 5.49 23.52
C PRO A 103 -7.41 6.68 24.50
N GLU A 104 -6.84 6.51 25.69
CA GLU A 104 -6.70 7.55 26.72
C GLU A 104 -5.87 8.75 26.25
N ILE A 105 -4.75 8.49 25.55
CA ILE A 105 -3.89 9.55 25.00
C ILE A 105 -4.64 10.30 23.90
N PHE A 106 -5.37 9.58 23.06
CA PHE A 106 -6.18 10.18 22.01
C PHE A 106 -7.28 11.08 22.58
N GLU A 107 -7.84 10.76 23.75
CA GLU A 107 -8.81 11.61 24.45
C GLU A 107 -8.26 12.96 24.85
N LYS A 108 -7.10 12.97 25.53
CA LYS A 108 -6.41 14.21 25.91
C LYS A 108 -6.12 15.09 24.69
N ILE A 109 -5.77 14.48 23.56
CA ILE A 109 -5.56 15.21 22.29
C ILE A 109 -6.87 15.82 21.79
N VAL A 110 -7.97 15.07 21.81
CA VAL A 110 -9.28 15.57 21.37
C VAL A 110 -9.78 16.71 22.26
N GLU A 111 -9.59 16.63 23.58
CA GLU A 111 -9.93 17.70 24.52
C GLU A 111 -9.17 18.99 24.21
N LYS A 112 -7.85 18.89 24.02
CA LYS A 112 -6.99 20.03 23.65
C LYS A 112 -7.35 20.67 22.30
N VAL A 113 -8.04 19.92 21.44
CA VAL A 113 -8.44 20.34 20.08
C VAL A 113 -9.86 20.91 20.03
N LYS A 114 -10.70 20.60 21.03
CA LYS A 114 -12.10 21.08 21.12
C LYS A 114 -12.19 22.56 21.53
N THR A 115 -11.23 23.06 22.31
CA THR A 115 -11.04 24.49 22.61
C THR A 115 -10.62 25.26 21.37
#